data_AF-A0A803JV45-F1
#
_entry.id   AF-A0A803JV45-F1
#
_cell.length_a   1.000
_cell.length_b   1.000
_cell.length_c   1.000
_cell.angle_alpha   90.00
_cell.angle_beta   90.00
_cell.angle_gamma   90.00
#
_symmetry.space_group_name_H-M   'P 1'
#
loop_
_entity.id
_entity.type
_entity.pdbx_description
1 polymer ?
#
loop_
_entity_poly.entity_id
_entity_poly.type
_entity_poly.pdbx_seq_one_letter_code
_entity_poly.pdbx_strand_id
1 'polypeptide(L)'
;RTCRWIRTCRWIRTCRWIRTCRWIRTCRWIRTCHWIRTCRWIRTCHWIRTCRWIRTCHWIRTCRWIRTCHWIRNCHWIRTCHWNRTCHWIQTCHWIRTCYWIRTCHWIRTCRWIRTCHWIRTCRWIRTCHWIRTCHWIRTCRWIRTCHWIRTCHWIRTCRWIRTC
;
A
#
# COMPACT_ATOMS: atom_id res chain seq x y z
N ARG A 1 26.51 -12.08 22.10
CA ARG A 1 26.55 -10.74 22.75
C ARG A 1 25.48 -9.84 22.12
N THR A 2 24.44 -9.49 22.88
CA THR A 2 23.43 -8.51 22.45
C THR A 2 23.89 -7.12 22.87
N CYS A 3 24.30 -6.28 21.92
CA CYS A 3 24.58 -4.88 22.23
C CYS A 3 23.25 -4.17 22.54
N ARG A 4 23.16 -3.46 23.67
CA ARG A 4 21.95 -2.69 24.02
C ARG A 4 21.80 -1.47 23.11
N TRP A 5 22.90 -0.75 22.87
CA TRP A 5 22.92 0.50 22.11
C TRP A 5 24.13 0.55 21.19
N ILE A 6 23.91 0.98 19.94
CA ILE A 6 24.98 1.25 18.98
C ILE A 6 24.70 2.55 18.23
N ARG A 7 25.69 3.43 18.17
CA ARG A 7 25.60 4.66 17.38
C ARG A 7 25.74 4.35 15.89
N THR A 8 26.79 3.62 15.52
CA THR A 8 27.14 3.33 14.12
C THR A 8 27.78 1.95 14.04
N CYS A 9 27.32 1.09 13.13
CA CYS A 9 28.02 -0.16 12.82
C CYS A 9 27.82 -0.58 11.36
N ARG A 10 28.80 -1.28 10.78
CA ARG A 10 28.64 -1.84 9.43
C ARG A 10 27.71 -3.06 9.46
N TRP A 11 27.97 -3.97 10.39
CA TRP A 11 27.27 -5.25 10.51
C TRP A 11 26.94 -5.55 11.96
N ILE A 12 25.73 -6.05 12.19
CA ILE A 12 25.37 -6.62 13.49
C ILE A 12 24.27 -7.66 13.36
N ARG A 13 24.38 -8.71 14.17
CA ARG A 13 23.35 -9.75 14.23
C ARG A 13 22.10 -9.26 14.98
N THR A 14 22.28 -8.78 16.20
CA THR A 14 21.16 -8.49 17.12
C THR A 14 21.47 -7.27 17.97
N CYS A 15 20.56 -6.29 18.01
CA CYS A 15 20.68 -5.11 18.88
C CYS A 15 19.31 -4.62 19.34
N ARG A 16 19.22 -3.97 20.51
CA ARG A 16 17.97 -3.31 20.91
C ARG A 16 17.81 -1.98 20.17
N TRP A 17 18.86 -1.17 20.13
CA TRP A 17 18.80 0.19 19.60
C TRP A 17 20.00 0.55 18.73
N ILE A 18 19.72 1.04 17.52
CA ILE A 18 20.75 1.49 16.60
C ILE A 18 20.40 2.86 16.01
N ARG A 19 21.38 3.77 15.99
CA ARG A 19 21.22 5.02 15.23
C ARG A 19 21.46 4.78 13.74
N THR A 20 22.62 4.27 13.32
CA THR A 20 22.86 3.92 11.91
C THR A 20 23.49 2.54 11.74
N CYS A 21 23.06 1.80 10.73
CA CYS A 21 23.73 0.55 10.35
C CYS A 21 23.64 0.26 8.84
N ARG A 22 24.66 -0.35 8.25
CA ARG A 22 24.56 -0.85 6.88
C ARG A 22 23.72 -2.13 6.83
N TRP A 23 23.99 -3.09 7.73
CA TRP A 23 23.33 -4.39 7.73
C TRP A 23 23.01 -4.92 9.13
N ILE A 24 21.75 -5.28 9.34
CA ILE A 24 21.30 -5.86 10.62
C ILE A 24 20.31 -7.00 10.44
N ARG A 25 20.52 -8.11 11.17
CA ARG A 25 19.56 -9.23 11.14
C ARG A 25 18.32 -8.93 11.99
N THR A 26 18.48 -8.54 13.25
CA THR A 26 17.34 -8.24 14.13
C THR A 26 17.56 -6.97 14.96
N CYS A 27 16.57 -6.08 14.98
CA CYS A 27 16.58 -4.89 15.81
C CYS A 27 15.21 -4.61 16.44
N ARG A 28 15.17 -4.02 17.64
CA ARG A 28 13.92 -3.45 18.16
C ARG A 28 13.68 -2.07 17.56
N TRP A 29 14.70 -1.23 17.52
CA TRP A 29 14.62 0.15 17.06
C TRP A 29 15.84 0.57 16.26
N ILE A 30 15.61 1.12 15.07
CA ILE A 30 16.70 1.67 14.25
C ILE A 30 16.30 2.98 13.59
N ARG A 31 17.18 3.99 13.65
CA ARG A 31 16.91 5.27 12.99
C ARG A 31 17.16 5.16 11.49
N THR A 32 18.33 4.69 11.06
CA THR A 32 18.62 4.50 9.64
C THR A 32 19.30 3.16 9.38
N CYS A 33 18.88 2.45 8.34
CA CYS A 33 19.69 1.34 7.81
C CYS A 33 19.59 1.14 6.31
N HIS A 34 20.62 0.53 5.74
CA HIS A 34 20.56 0.11 4.34
C HIS A 34 19.76 -1.20 4.21
N TRP A 35 20.11 -2.23 4.99
CA TRP A 35 19.42 -3.53 4.99
C TRP A 35 19.09 -4.03 6.39
N ILE A 36 17.86 -4.54 6.54
CA ILE A 36 17.43 -5.19 7.78
C ILE A 36 16.51 -6.39 7.53
N ARG A 37 16.76 -7.52 8.19
CA ARG A 37 15.89 -8.70 8.04
C ARG A 37 14.60 -8.53 8.87
N THR A 38 14.72 -8.14 10.13
CA THR A 38 13.58 -8.00 11.04
C THR A 38 13.72 -6.77 11.93
N CYS A 39 12.66 -5.97 12.02
CA CYS A 39 12.61 -4.82 12.92
C CYS A 39 11.24 -4.65 13.57
N ARG A 40 11.19 -4.14 14.80
CA ARG A 40 9.92 -3.63 15.35
C ARG A 40 9.64 -2.22 14.85
N TRP A 41 10.63 -1.34 14.87
CA TRP A 41 10.47 0.07 14.53
C TRP A 41 11.66 0.62 13.77
N ILE A 42 11.40 1.25 12.64
CA ILE A 42 12.43 1.92 11.86
C ILE A 42 12.00 3.28 11.31
N ARG A 43 12.89 4.26 11.40
CA ARG A 43 12.61 5.58 10.81
C ARG A 43 12.88 5.55 9.30
N THR A 44 14.05 5.14 8.85
CA THR A 44 14.36 5.04 7.41
C THR A 44 15.09 3.74 7.07
N CYS A 45 14.70 3.07 5.99
CA CYS A 45 15.57 2.10 5.35
C CYS A 45 15.48 2.03 3.84
N HIS A 46 16.52 1.48 3.24
CA HIS A 46 16.49 1.11 1.83
C HIS A 46 15.75 -0.22 1.65
N TRP A 47 16.16 -1.29 2.35
CA TRP A 47 15.54 -2.62 2.25
C TRP A 47 15.21 -3.23 3.62
N ILE A 48 14.01 -3.81 3.72
CA ILE A 48 13.58 -4.54 4.91
C ILE A 48 12.72 -5.75 4.55
N ARG A 49 13.05 -6.92 5.12
CA ARG A 49 12.22 -8.11 4.91
C ARG A 49 10.93 -8.03 5.72
N THR A 50 11.01 -7.76 7.03
CA THR A 50 9.83 -7.72 7.91
C THR A 50 9.92 -6.55 8.89
N CYS A 51 8.82 -5.81 9.04
CA CYS A 51 8.72 -4.73 10.02
C CYS A 51 7.34 -4.65 10.66
N ARG A 52 7.26 -4.23 11.93
CA ARG A 52 5.97 -3.81 12.49
C ARG A 52 5.64 -2.37 12.07
N TRP A 53 6.60 -1.45 12.19
CA TRP A 53 6.39 -0.03 11.95
C TRP A 53 7.57 0.63 11.24
N ILE A 54 7.28 1.35 10.17
CA ILE A 54 8.31 2.05 9.40
C ILE A 54 7.82 3.41 8.90
N ARG A 55 8.65 4.44 9.07
CA ARG A 55 8.31 5.77 8.57
C ARG A 55 8.59 5.88 7.06
N THR A 56 9.80 5.56 6.61
CA THR A 56 10.13 5.60 5.18
C THR A 56 10.92 4.36 4.74
N CYS A 57 10.59 3.84 3.57
CA CYS A 57 11.24 2.68 2.97
C CYS A 57 11.41 2.80 1.46
N HIS A 58 12.47 2.27 0.88
CA HIS A 58 12.48 2.01 -0.56
C HIS A 58 11.76 0.69 -0.87
N TRP A 59 12.17 -0.42 -0.25
CA TRP A 59 11.59 -1.75 -0.46
C TRP A 59 11.29 -2.49 0.83
N ILE A 60 10.07 -3.01 0.95
CA ILE A 60 9.65 -3.84 2.08
C ILE A 60 8.84 -5.06 1.66
N ARG A 61 9.22 -6.24 2.15
CA ARG A 61 8.45 -7.46 1.85
C ARG A 61 7.18 -7.53 2.71
N THR A 62 7.27 -7.38 4.02
CA THR A 62 6.08 -7.39 4.89
C THR A 62 6.12 -6.27 5.93
N CYS A 63 5.00 -5.58 6.09
CA CYS A 63 4.84 -4.56 7.12
C CYS A 63 3.46 -4.57 7.76
N ARG A 64 3.36 -4.24 9.06
CA ARG A 64 2.04 -3.90 9.62
C ARG A 64 1.67 -2.46 9.26
N TRP A 65 2.56 -1.50 9.47
CA TRP A 65 2.30 -0.08 9.26
C TRP A 65 3.46 0.64 8.61
N ILE A 66 3.19 1.32 7.49
CA ILE A 66 4.18 2.15 6.81
C ILE A 66 3.61 3.51 6.46
N ARG A 67 4.38 4.58 6.72
CA ARG A 67 4.01 5.92 6.26
C ARG A 67 4.33 6.06 4.77
N THR A 68 5.58 5.92 4.35
CA THR A 68 5.94 6.02 2.93
C THR A 68 6.77 4.85 2.43
N CYS A 69 6.41 4.28 1.28
CA CYS A 69 7.29 3.36 0.54
C CYS A 69 7.27 3.54 -0.96
N HIS A 70 8.38 3.20 -1.61
CA HIS A 70 8.37 3.03 -3.05
C HIS A 70 7.72 1.68 -3.42
N TRP A 71 8.20 0.56 -2.86
CA TRP A 71 7.66 -0.77 -3.12
C TRP A 71 7.35 -1.55 -1.85
N ILE A 72 6.21 -2.23 -1.86
CA ILE A 72 5.80 -3.10 -0.76
C ILE A 72 5.02 -4.32 -1.27
N ARG A 73 5.40 -5.50 -0.79
CA ARG A 73 4.69 -6.73 -1.18
C ARG A 73 3.40 -6.88 -0.37
N ASN A 74 3.49 -6.94 0.96
CA ASN A 74 2.32 -7.12 1.81
C ASN A 74 2.30 -6.08 2.93
N CYS A 75 1.15 -5.45 3.13
CA CYS A 75 0.96 -4.52 4.24
C CYS A 75 -0.44 -4.58 4.85
N HIS A 76 -0.56 -4.28 6.14
CA HIS A 76 -1.87 -4.01 6.72
C HIS A 76 -2.30 -2.57 6.46
N TRP A 77 -1.45 -1.58 6.75
CA TRP A 77 -1.77 -0.17 6.54
C TRP A 77 -0.63 0.63 5.92
N ILE A 78 -0.97 1.44 4.91
CA ILE A 78 -0.04 2.30 4.19
C ILE A 78 -0.64 3.71 4.08
N ARG A 79 0.14 4.74 4.44
CA ARG A 79 -0.24 6.11 4.08
C ARG A 79 -0.03 6.36 2.60
N THR A 80 1.21 6.24 2.11
CA THR A 80 1.53 6.51 0.70
C THR A 80 2.45 5.44 0.14
N CYS A 81 2.14 4.86 -1.02
CA CYS A 81 3.09 4.01 -1.75
C CYS A 81 3.08 4.20 -3.25
N HIS A 82 4.21 3.97 -3.91
CA HIS A 82 4.22 3.93 -5.37
C HIS A 82 3.65 2.60 -5.88
N TRP A 83 4.18 1.48 -5.40
CA TRP A 83 3.77 0.13 -5.79
C TRP A 83 3.44 -0.73 -4.57
N ASN A 84 2.26 -1.35 -4.61
CA ASN A 84 1.86 -2.34 -3.61
C ASN A 84 1.29 -3.61 -4.26
N ARG A 85 1.69 -4.80 -3.78
CA ARG A 85 1.04 -6.04 -4.22
C ARG A 85 -0.25 -6.28 -3.44
N THR A 86 -0.18 -6.41 -2.12
CA THR A 86 -1.35 -6.64 -1.27
C THR A 86 -1.41 -5.66 -0.10
N CYS A 87 -2.59 -5.09 0.14
CA CYS A 87 -2.82 -4.27 1.33
C CYS A 87 -4.25 -4.34 1.87
N HIS A 88 -4.42 -4.18 3.18
CA HIS A 88 -5.75 -4.01 3.76
C HIS A 88 -6.22 -2.54 3.63
N TRP A 89 -5.42 -1.56 4.05
CA TRP A 89 -5.75 -0.14 3.95
C TRP A 89 -4.65 0.69 3.32
N ILE A 90 -5.02 1.48 2.32
CA ILE A 90 -4.12 2.47 1.71
C ILE A 90 -4.79 3.84 1.65
N GLN A 91 -4.08 4.89 2.07
CA GLN A 91 -4.54 6.25 1.78
C GLN A 91 -4.25 6.62 0.32
N THR A 92 -3.01 6.59 -0.13
CA THR A 92 -2.66 6.89 -1.52
C THR A 92 -1.74 5.84 -2.15
N CYS A 93 -2.03 5.41 -3.38
CA CYS A 93 -1.04 4.68 -4.17
C CYS A 93 -1.07 4.96 -5.66
N HIS A 94 0.07 4.80 -6.32
CA HIS A 94 0.10 4.83 -7.78
C HIS A 94 -0.42 3.51 -8.36
N TRP A 95 0.16 2.38 -7.95
CA TRP A 95 -0.20 1.05 -8.45
C TRP A 95 -0.46 0.07 -7.30
N ILE A 96 -1.56 -0.67 -7.40
CA ILE A 96 -1.84 -1.77 -6.48
C ILE A 96 -2.53 -2.97 -7.14
N ARG A 97 -2.08 -4.19 -6.80
CA ARG A 97 -2.74 -5.41 -7.31
C ARG A 97 -4.03 -5.71 -6.55
N THR A 98 -3.98 -5.80 -5.23
CA THR A 98 -5.13 -6.19 -4.40
C THR A 98 -5.21 -5.30 -3.16
N CYS A 99 -6.38 -4.68 -2.94
CA CYS A 99 -6.63 -3.91 -1.73
C CYS A 99 -8.02 -4.17 -1.14
N TYR A 100 -8.17 -4.14 0.19
CA TYR A 100 -9.50 -4.13 0.79
C TYR A 100 -10.11 -2.72 0.72
N TRP A 101 -9.40 -1.71 1.20
CA TRP A 101 -9.84 -0.32 1.15
C TRP A 101 -8.74 0.63 0.68
N ILE A 102 -9.11 1.54 -0.22
CA ILE A 102 -8.21 2.59 -0.67
C ILE A 102 -8.91 3.94 -0.86
N ARG A 103 -8.29 5.02 -0.39
CA ARG A 103 -8.84 6.38 -0.60
C ARG A 103 -8.60 6.83 -2.03
N THR A 104 -7.34 6.84 -2.49
CA THR A 104 -7.01 7.32 -3.83
C THR A 104 -6.01 6.39 -4.51
N CYS A 105 -6.26 5.99 -5.75
CA CYS A 105 -5.22 5.35 -6.57
C CYS A 105 -5.24 5.71 -8.04
N HIS A 106 -4.08 5.62 -8.68
CA HIS A 106 -4.03 5.76 -10.13
C HIS A 106 -4.48 4.45 -10.82
N TRP A 107 -3.93 3.30 -10.41
CA TRP A 107 -4.22 2.00 -11.00
C TRP A 107 -4.41 0.92 -9.95
N ILE A 108 -5.51 0.15 -10.07
CA ILE A 108 -5.78 -0.98 -9.19
C ILE A 108 -6.41 -2.16 -9.93
N ARG A 109 -5.89 -3.38 -9.71
CA ARG A 109 -6.50 -4.58 -10.31
C ARG A 109 -7.77 -4.99 -9.57
N THR A 110 -7.72 -5.13 -8.26
CA THR A 110 -8.85 -5.63 -7.45
C THR A 110 -9.01 -4.83 -6.17
N CYS A 111 -10.22 -4.36 -5.89
CA CYS A 111 -10.54 -3.66 -4.65
C CYS A 111 -11.91 -4.01 -4.09
N ARG A 112 -12.08 -4.02 -2.76
CA ARG A 112 -13.43 -4.07 -2.19
C ARG A 112 -14.04 -2.67 -2.15
N TRP A 113 -13.32 -1.69 -1.63
CA TRP A 113 -13.81 -0.32 -1.43
C TRP A 113 -12.80 0.71 -1.90
N ILE A 114 -13.24 1.62 -2.76
CA ILE A 114 -12.38 2.69 -3.23
C ILE A 114 -13.11 4.03 -3.34
N ARG A 115 -12.50 5.11 -2.83
CA ARG A 115 -13.10 6.45 -2.96
C ARG A 115 -12.83 7.01 -4.36
N THR A 116 -11.59 7.12 -4.80
CA THR A 116 -11.26 7.66 -6.12
C THR A 116 -10.23 6.81 -6.86
N CYS A 117 -10.46 6.49 -8.13
CA CYS A 117 -9.37 6.02 -8.99
C CYS A 117 -9.41 6.51 -10.43
N HIS A 118 -8.25 6.46 -11.08
CA HIS A 118 -8.21 6.64 -12.53
C HIS A 118 -8.61 5.34 -13.24
N TRP A 119 -7.94 4.21 -12.97
CA TRP A 119 -8.25 2.92 -13.57
C TRP A 119 -8.43 1.80 -12.55
N ILE A 120 -9.47 1.00 -12.74
CA ILE A 120 -9.73 -0.19 -11.93
C ILE A 120 -10.29 -1.36 -12.73
N ARG A 121 -9.74 -2.56 -12.56
CA ARG A 121 -10.26 -3.74 -13.27
C ARG A 121 -11.54 -4.28 -12.62
N THR A 122 -11.52 -4.47 -11.31
CA THR A 122 -12.62 -5.10 -10.55
C THR A 122 -12.80 -4.41 -9.21
N CYS A 123 -14.03 -3.99 -8.90
CA CYS A 123 -14.34 -3.48 -7.56
C CYS A 123 -15.73 -3.86 -7.05
N ARG A 124 -15.90 -3.94 -5.73
CA ARG A 124 -17.25 -4.07 -5.16
C ARG A 124 -17.92 -2.70 -5.09
N TRP A 125 -17.24 -1.70 -4.53
CA TRP A 125 -17.78 -0.37 -4.33
C TRP A 125 -16.77 0.70 -4.71
N ILE A 126 -17.23 1.68 -5.50
CA ILE A 126 -16.42 2.84 -5.87
C ILE A 126 -17.22 4.13 -5.87
N ARG A 127 -16.67 5.20 -5.31
CA ARG A 127 -17.31 6.52 -5.38
C ARG A 127 -17.07 7.18 -6.74
N THR A 128 -15.82 7.31 -7.18
CA THR A 128 -15.51 7.96 -8.47
C THR A 128 -14.43 7.20 -9.26
N CYS A 129 -14.68 6.88 -10.53
CA CYS A 129 -13.63 6.45 -11.46
C CYS A 129 -13.57 7.23 -12.78
N HIS A 130 -12.42 7.17 -13.44
CA HIS A 130 -12.37 7.47 -14.86
C HIS A 130 -12.69 6.23 -15.71
N TRP A 131 -12.06 5.09 -15.42
CA TRP A 131 -12.28 3.83 -16.14
C TRP A 131 -12.44 2.64 -15.20
N ILE A 132 -13.47 1.83 -15.46
CA ILE A 132 -13.69 0.58 -14.73
C ILE A 132 -14.19 -0.56 -15.63
N ARG A 133 -13.57 -1.73 -15.50
CA ARG A 133 -14.03 -2.91 -16.25
C ARG A 133 -15.26 -3.56 -15.62
N THR A 134 -15.25 -3.79 -14.30
CA THR A 134 -16.35 -4.46 -13.59
C THR A 134 -16.55 -3.83 -12.21
N CYS A 135 -17.79 -3.50 -11.86
CA CYS A 135 -18.14 -3.22 -10.47
C CYS A 135 -19.55 -3.61 -10.05
N HIS A 136 -19.73 -3.82 -8.76
CA HIS A 136 -21.08 -4.00 -8.22
C HIS A 136 -21.78 -2.65 -8.05
N TRP A 137 -21.16 -1.70 -7.34
CA TRP A 137 -21.75 -0.38 -7.08
C TRP A 137 -20.78 0.73 -7.41
N ILE A 138 -21.28 1.72 -8.14
CA ILE A 138 -20.51 2.90 -8.49
C ILE A 138 -21.35 4.17 -8.45
N ARG A 139 -20.83 5.23 -7.82
CA ARG A 139 -21.51 6.53 -7.83
C ARG A 139 -21.25 7.28 -9.14
N THR A 140 -20.01 7.53 -9.53
CA THR A 140 -19.72 8.25 -10.79
C THR A 140 -18.60 7.56 -11.58
N CYS A 141 -18.77 7.35 -12.88
CA CYS A 141 -17.65 7.01 -13.76
C CYS A 141 -17.67 7.74 -15.10
N ARG A 142 -16.51 7.93 -15.73
CA ARG A 142 -16.50 8.31 -17.15
C ARG A 142 -16.80 7.11 -18.05
N TRP A 143 -16.13 5.99 -17.84
CA TRP A 143 -16.26 4.80 -18.68
C TRP A 143 -16.37 3.52 -17.87
N ILE A 144 -17.41 2.73 -18.15
CA ILE A 144 -17.64 1.47 -17.46
C ILE A 144 -18.10 0.34 -18.40
N ARG A 145 -17.41 -0.81 -18.34
CA ARG A 145 -17.80 -1.97 -19.15
C ARG A 145 -19.00 -2.72 -18.57
N THR A 146 -19.01 -3.00 -17.27
CA THR A 146 -20.08 -3.78 -16.62
C THR A 146 -20.34 -3.27 -15.20
N CYS A 147 -21.61 -3.06 -14.83
CA CYS A 147 -21.99 -2.91 -13.43
C CYS A 147 -23.37 -3.43 -13.06
N HIS A 148 -23.58 -3.62 -11.75
CA HIS A 148 -24.91 -3.90 -11.21
C HIS A 148 -25.68 -2.60 -10.92
N TRP A 149 -25.04 -1.60 -10.31
CA TRP A 149 -25.68 -0.32 -10.03
C TRP A 149 -24.74 0.85 -10.30
N ILE A 150 -25.24 1.85 -11.01
CA ILE A 150 -24.55 3.12 -11.26
C ILE A 150 -25.45 4.32 -11.06
N ARG A 151 -24.93 5.38 -10.41
CA ARG A 151 -25.66 6.65 -10.32
C ARG A 151 -25.46 7.51 -11.57
N THR A 152 -24.22 7.80 -11.97
CA THR A 152 -23.93 8.60 -13.18
C THR A 152 -22.79 8.00 -14.01
N CYS A 153 -22.93 8.01 -15.33
CA CYS A 153 -21.83 7.71 -16.26
C CYS A 153 -21.93 8.43 -17.59
N HIS A 154 -20.76 8.67 -18.20
CA HIS A 154 -20.70 9.16 -19.58
C HIS A 154 -20.83 8.01 -20.60
N TRP A 155 -20.18 6.87 -20.35
CA TRP A 155 -20.24 5.70 -21.23
C TRP A 155 -20.36 4.41 -20.42
N ILE A 156 -21.35 3.60 -20.76
CA ILE A 156 -21.58 2.28 -20.17
C ILE A 156 -21.93 1.24 -21.23
N ARG A 157 -21.31 0.05 -21.14
CA ARG A 157 -21.63 -1.06 -22.05
C ARG A 157 -22.74 -1.95 -21.51
N THR A 158 -22.68 -2.36 -20.23
CA THR A 158 -23.75 -3.15 -19.61
C THR A 158 -24.02 -2.70 -18.18
N CYS A 159 -25.31 -2.57 -17.84
CA CYS A 159 -25.79 -2.16 -16.52
C CYS A 159 -27.03 -2.96 -16.14
N ARG A 160 -27.22 -3.26 -14.85
CA ARG A 160 -28.50 -3.76 -14.35
C ARG A 160 -29.44 -2.64 -13.88
N TRP A 161 -28.89 -1.61 -13.22
CA TRP A 161 -29.64 -0.49 -12.66
C TRP A 161 -28.89 0.84 -12.82
N ILE A 162 -29.51 1.81 -13.47
CA ILE A 162 -28.99 3.17 -13.64
C ILE A 162 -29.98 4.20 -13.10
N ARG A 163 -29.51 5.13 -12.26
CA ARG A 163 -30.39 6.16 -11.67
C ARG A 163 -30.56 7.38 -12.57
N THR A 164 -29.48 7.83 -13.20
CA THR A 164 -29.45 9.04 -14.04
C THR A 164 -28.33 8.87 -15.08
N CYS A 165 -28.67 8.88 -16.36
CA CYS A 165 -27.68 9.14 -17.41
C CYS A 165 -27.41 10.65 -17.43
#